data_AF-A0A0C2I2J3-F1
#
_entry.id   AF-A0A0C2I2J3-F1
#
_cell.length_a   1.000
_cell.length_b   1.000
_cell.length_c   1.000
_cell.angle_alpha   90.00
_cell.angle_beta   90.00
_cell.angle_gamma   90.00
#
_symmetry.space_group_name_H-M   'P 1'
#
loop_
_entity.id
_entity.type
_entity.pdbx_description
1 polymer ?
#
loop_
_entity_poly.entity_id
_entity_poly.type
_entity_poly.pdbx_seq_one_letter_code
_entity_poly.pdbx_strand_id
1 'polypeptide(L)'
;MNEALLMAGQALKPFQCVAWVAQDKGELSLTVIDRTNNSIGRQQIPCSAYSDAEQLVSLLQQARAELSQKGYDLQPWTLSA
;
A
#
# COMPACT_ATOMS: atom_id res chain seq x y z
N MET A 1 15.14 1.23 6.26
CA MET A 1 14.35 2.39 5.78
C MET A 1 13.45 2.07 4.58
N ASN A 2 13.71 1.08 3.70
CA ASN A 2 12.86 0.92 2.49
C ASN A 2 12.30 -0.47 2.21
N GLU A 3 12.49 -1.47 3.07
CA GLU A 3 11.86 -2.78 2.85
C GLU A 3 10.34 -2.69 2.90
N ALA A 4 9.80 -1.97 3.87
CA ALA A 4 8.38 -1.63 3.98
C ALA A 4 7.82 -1.05 2.66
N LEU A 5 8.50 -0.05 2.10
CA LEU A 5 8.09 0.63 0.87
C LEU A 5 8.18 -0.28 -0.36
N LEU A 6 9.25 -1.08 -0.45
CA LEU A 6 9.42 -2.09 -1.50
C LEU A 6 8.33 -3.16 -1.43
N MET A 7 8.04 -3.67 -0.23
CA MET A 7 6.97 -4.65 0.02
C MET A 7 5.61 -4.08 -0.33
N ALA A 8 5.30 -2.85 0.07
CA ALA A 8 4.05 -2.18 -0.28
C ALA A 8 3.89 -1.98 -1.79
N GLY A 9 4.97 -1.61 -2.48
CA GLY A 9 4.98 -1.51 -3.94
C GLY A 9 4.74 -2.85 -4.64
N GLN A 10 5.33 -3.93 -4.13
CA GLN A 10 5.11 -5.27 -4.65
C GLN A 10 3.71 -5.81 -4.35
N ALA A 11 3.17 -5.47 -3.18
CA ALA A 11 1.85 -5.88 -2.71
C ALA A 11 0.71 -5.35 -3.58
N LEU A 12 0.94 -4.34 -4.41
CA LEU A 12 -0.14 -3.68 -5.15
C LEU A 12 -0.04 -3.89 -6.66
N LYS A 13 0.85 -4.78 -7.12
CA LYS A 13 0.90 -5.15 -8.54
C LYS A 13 -0.44 -5.74 -9.02
N PRO A 14 -0.85 -5.46 -10.27
CA PRO A 14 -0.14 -4.71 -11.32
C PRO A 14 -0.32 -3.18 -11.25
N PHE A 15 -0.98 -2.66 -10.22
CA PHE A 15 -1.24 -1.24 -10.06
C PHE A 15 0.00 -0.48 -9.59
N GLN A 16 0.12 0.78 -9.99
CA GLN A 16 1.20 1.64 -9.53
C GLN A 16 0.93 2.05 -8.09
N CYS A 17 1.93 1.87 -7.22
CA CYS A 17 1.87 2.31 -5.85
C CYS A 17 2.86 3.46 -5.67
N VAL A 18 2.33 4.63 -5.32
CA VAL A 18 3.14 5.81 -5.05
C VAL A 18 3.05 6.09 -3.56
N ALA A 19 4.19 6.08 -2.90
CA ALA A 19 4.29 6.28 -1.46
C ALA A 19 5.14 7.52 -1.17
N TRP A 20 4.61 8.45 -0.38
CA TRP A 20 5.28 9.67 0.01
C TRP A 20 5.01 9.99 1.48
N VAL A 21 5.97 10.64 2.14
CA VAL A 21 5.81 11.05 3.53
C VAL A 21 5.12 12.42 3.57
N ALA A 22 4.00 12.50 4.26
CA ALA A 22 3.32 13.75 4.53
C ALA A 22 4.16 14.61 5.49
N GLN A 23 4.48 15.83 5.08
CA GLN A 23 5.35 16.74 5.82
C GLN A 23 4.76 17.20 7.18
N ASP A 24 3.45 17.04 7.38
CA ASP A 24 2.74 17.54 8.57
C ASP A 24 2.92 16.65 9.81
N LYS A 25 2.79 15.33 9.63
CA LYS A 25 2.79 14.34 10.74
C LYS A 25 3.84 13.23 10.57
N GLY A 26 4.61 13.25 9.48
CA GLY A 26 5.49 12.15 9.13
C GLY A 26 4.73 10.86 8.78
N GLU A 27 3.45 10.96 8.43
CA GLU A 27 2.63 9.82 8.02
C GLU A 27 3.00 9.42 6.58
N LEU A 28 3.14 8.13 6.34
CA LEU A 28 3.35 7.60 5.01
C LEU A 28 2.00 7.53 4.28
N SER A 29 1.83 8.35 3.26
CA SER A 29 0.68 8.30 2.36
C SER A 29 0.99 7.36 1.21
N LEU A 30 0.16 6.34 1.04
CA LEU A 30 0.28 5.33 0.01
C LEU A 30 -0.92 5.41 -0.91
N THR A 31 -0.69 5.72 -2.19
CA THR A 31 -1.76 5.83 -3.19
C THR A 31 -1.59 4.78 -4.27
N VAL A 32 -2.66 4.06 -4.53
CA VAL A 32 -2.76 3.02 -5.54
C VAL A 32 -3.39 3.61 -6.79
N ILE A 33 -2.69 3.51 -7.91
CA ILE A 33 -3.05 4.09 -9.20
C ILE A 33 -3.27 2.95 -10.19
N ASP A 34 -4.45 2.94 -10.81
CA ASP A 34 -4.84 1.99 -11.85
C ASP A 34 -4.08 2.23 -13.17
N ARG A 35 -4.15 1.27 -14.11
CA ARG A 35 -3.62 1.41 -15.48
C ARG A 35 -4.19 2.62 -16.25
N THR A 36 -5.37 3.12 -15.87
CA THR A 36 -5.99 4.34 -16.42
C THR A 36 -5.51 5.61 -15.74
N ASN A 37 -4.49 5.53 -14.88
CA ASN A 37 -3.93 6.63 -14.10
C ASN A 37 -4.89 7.24 -13.07
N ASN A 38 -5.94 6.49 -12.70
CA ASN A 38 -6.89 6.88 -11.67
C ASN A 38 -6.47 6.35 -10.29
N SER A 39 -6.58 7.18 -9.25
CA SER A 39 -6.35 6.74 -7.87
C SER A 39 -7.53 5.88 -7.39
N ILE A 40 -7.30 4.59 -7.21
CA ILE A 40 -8.33 3.62 -6.81
C ILE A 40 -8.31 3.30 -5.31
N GLY A 41 -7.20 3.64 -4.65
CA GLY A 41 -7.03 3.46 -3.21
C GLY A 41 -6.03 4.46 -2.64
N ARG A 42 -6.27 4.88 -1.41
CA ARG A 42 -5.34 5.68 -0.61
C ARG A 42 -5.34 5.12 0.80
N GLN A 43 -4.16 4.93 1.35
CA GLN A 43 -3.96 4.55 2.74
C GLN A 43 -3.00 5.53 3.40
N GLN A 44 -3.36 6.04 4.57
CA GLN A 44 -2.46 6.84 5.41
C GLN A 44 -1.95 5.97 6.53
N ILE A 45 -0.63 5.81 6.59
CA ILE A 45 0.04 4.92 7.52
C ILE A 45 0.83 5.79 8.51
N PRO A 46 0.46 5.81 9.79
CA PRO A 46 1.19 6.58 10.79
C PRO A 46 2.63 6.05 10.94
N CYS A 47 3.55 6.89 11.41
CA CYS A 47 4.96 6.50 11.46
C CYS A 47 5.24 5.28 12.33
N SER A 48 4.45 5.13 13.39
CA SER A 48 4.47 3.96 14.26
C SER A 48 4.09 2.68 13.53
N ALA A 49 3.22 2.75 12.52
CA ALA A 49 2.73 1.58 11.79
C ALA A 49 3.59 1.21 10.57
N TYR A 50 4.22 2.16 9.86
CA TYR A 50 5.16 1.78 8.78
C TYR A 50 6.54 1.37 9.31
N SER A 51 6.88 1.76 10.53
CA SER A 51 8.10 1.27 11.21
C SER A 51 8.00 -0.20 11.60
N ASP A 52 6.78 -0.75 11.62
CA ASP A 52 6.48 -2.14 11.98
C ASP A 52 5.99 -2.90 10.74
N ALA A 53 6.75 -3.92 10.32
CA ALA A 53 6.47 -4.63 9.08
C ALA A 53 5.12 -5.36 9.13
N GLU A 54 4.74 -5.94 10.27
CA GLU A 54 3.48 -6.69 10.41
C GLU A 54 2.25 -5.79 10.36
N GLN A 55 2.33 -4.61 10.99
CA GLN A 55 1.29 -3.58 10.91
C GLN A 55 1.12 -3.10 9.48
N LEU A 56 2.23 -2.84 8.78
CA LEU A 56 2.21 -2.43 7.38
C LEU A 56 1.55 -3.49 6.49
N VAL A 57 1.93 -4.76 6.66
CA VAL A 57 1.35 -5.88 5.92
C VAL A 57 -0.15 -5.98 6.15
N SER A 58 -0.60 -5.86 7.40
CA SER A 58 -2.02 -5.90 7.74
C SER A 58 -2.80 -4.77 7.05
N LEU A 59 -2.25 -3.55 7.04
CA LEU A 59 -2.85 -2.40 6.35
C LEU A 59 -2.91 -2.59 4.83
N LEU A 60 -1.88 -3.20 4.24
CA LEU A 60 -1.85 -3.52 2.80
C LEU A 60 -2.85 -4.61 2.44
N GLN A 61 -2.99 -5.65 3.26
CA GLN A 61 -4.00 -6.69 3.08
C GLN A 61 -5.42 -6.11 3.14
N GLN A 62 -5.66 -5.20 4.09
CA GLN A 62 -6.95 -4.52 4.20
C GLN A 62 -7.24 -3.66 2.96
N ALA A 63 -6.29 -2.85 2.51
CA ALA A 63 -6.43 -2.06 1.29
C ALA A 63 -6.67 -2.95 0.05
N ARG A 64 -5.99 -4.10 -0.03
CA ARG A 64 -6.22 -5.09 -1.09
C ARG A 64 -7.63 -5.69 -1.03
N ALA A 65 -8.12 -6.02 0.16
CA ALA A 65 -9.47 -6.54 0.34
C ALA A 65 -10.53 -5.52 -0.06
N GLU A 66 -10.34 -4.24 0.26
CA GLU A 66 -11.22 -3.15 -0.18
C GLU A 66 -11.24 -3.00 -1.70
N LEU A 67 -10.06 -3.05 -2.34
CA LEU A 67 -9.95 -2.99 -3.80
C LEU A 67 -10.62 -4.20 -4.47
N SER A 68 -10.43 -5.39 -3.93
CA SER A 68 -11.09 -6.62 -4.41
C SER A 68 -12.62 -6.52 -4.29
N GLN A 69 -13.12 -5.99 -3.16
CA GLN A 69 -14.56 -5.73 -2.97
C GLN A 69 -15.11 -4.70 -3.96
N LYS A 70 -14.30 -3.73 -4.38
CA LYS A 70 -14.65 -2.75 -5.43
C LYS A 70 -14.59 -3.33 -6.85
N GLY A 71 -14.18 -4.59 -7.01
CA GLY A 71 -14.05 -5.26 -8.30
C GLY A 71 -12.70 -5.09 -8.99
N TYR A 72 -11.67 -4.60 -8.28
CA TYR A 72 -10.31 -4.53 -8.81
C TYR A 72 -9.57 -5.85 -8.55
N ASP A 73 -9.10 -6.48 -9.62
CA ASP A 73 -8.33 -7.72 -9.55
C ASP A 73 -6.85 -7.41 -9.28
N LEU A 74 -6.38 -7.77 -8.09
CA LEU A 74 -5.01 -7.59 -7.64
C LEU A 74 -4.23 -8.89 -7.81
N GLN A 75 -2.99 -8.83 -8.31
CA GLN A 75 -2.17 -10.03 -8.42
C GLN A 75 -1.93 -10.65 -7.04
N PRO A 76 -1.89 -11.99 -6.93
CA PRO A 76 -1.61 -12.65 -5.65
C PRO A 76 -0.27 -12.16 -5.12
N TRP A 77 -0.31 -11.62 -3.90
CA TRP A 77 0.87 -11.18 -3.18
C TRP A 77 1.14 -12.16 -2.06
N THR A 78 2.25 -12.90 -2.21
CA THR A 78 2.86 -13.64 -1.12
C THR A 78 3.98 -12.77 -0.56
N LEU A 79 3.89 -12.44 0.73
CA LEU A 79 5.11 -12.14 1.47
C LEU A 79 5.93 -13.43 1.48
N SER A 80 7.04 -13.43 0.75
CA SER A 80 8.11 -14.35 1.06
C SER A 80 8.54 -14.01 2.49
N ALA A 81 8.16 -14.85 3.45
CA ALA A 81 8.60 -14.75 4.84
C ALA A 81 10.14 -14.79 4.93
#